data_AF-A0A0D3ANG1-F1
#
_entry.id   AF-A0A0D3ANG1-F1
#
_cell.length_a   1.000
_cell.length_b   1.000
_cell.length_c   1.000
_cell.angle_alpha   90.00
_cell.angle_beta   90.00
_cell.angle_gamma   90.00
#
_symmetry.space_group_name_H-M   'P 1'
#
loop_
_entity.id
_entity.type
_entity.pdbx_description
1 polymer ?
#
loop_
_entity_poly.entity_id
_entity_poly.type
_entity_poly.pdbx_seq_one_letter_code
_entity_poly.pdbx_strand_id
1 'polypeptide(L)'
;MVLFFIFFLFHPLLCTSSKQEFGRCETLIQCGNITASFPSWGGNRDKLCGYPSLELHCNKDITSLSISDQEFRVLHINQSSNSLRLARTDHKGSFCSSNFTNTTLPPKLFKLSPTYKSFTVVYNCNPFGVHFQGMPVGTAY
;
A
#
# COMPACT_ATOMS: atom_id res chain seq x y z
N MET A 1 6.38 23.14 53.83
CA MET A 1 6.79 22.13 52.84
C MET A 1 5.56 21.48 52.21
N VAL A 2 4.78 22.24 51.42
CA VAL A 2 3.58 21.76 50.70
C VAL A 2 3.41 22.50 49.36
N LEU A 3 3.91 23.74 49.27
CA LEU A 3 3.82 24.59 48.07
C LEU A 3 4.65 24.13 46.86
N PHE A 4 5.68 23.29 47.04
CA PHE A 4 6.51 22.79 45.93
C PHE A 4 5.85 21.67 45.11
N PHE A 5 4.88 20.94 45.67
CA PHE A 5 4.22 19.83 44.98
C PHE A 5 3.12 20.28 44.00
N ILE A 6 2.58 21.49 44.17
CA ILE A 6 1.52 22.02 43.29
C ILE A 6 2.09 22.52 41.96
N PHE A 7 3.37 22.89 41.90
CA PHE A 7 4.02 23.31 40.64
C PHE A 7 4.19 22.17 39.62
N PHE A 8 4.26 20.91 40.06
CA PHE A 8 4.36 19.76 39.15
C PHE A 8 3.02 19.35 38.52
N LEU A 9 1.89 19.76 39.12
CA LEU A 9 0.53 19.48 38.61
C LEU A 9 0.08 20.45 37.51
N PHE A 10 0.81 21.56 37.33
CA PHE A 10 0.59 22.54 36.26
C PHE A 10 1.72 22.51 35.24
N HIS A 11 2.14 21.33 34.81
CA HIS A 11 2.60 21.21 33.44
C HIS A 11 1.34 21.06 32.59
N PRO A 12 0.79 22.14 31.99
CA PRO A 12 -0.07 21.92 30.85
C PRO A 12 0.79 21.08 29.90
N LEU A 13 0.36 19.85 29.65
CA LEU A 13 0.73 19.11 28.47
C LEU A 13 0.33 20.03 27.32
N LEU A 14 1.25 20.93 26.94
CA LEU A 14 1.17 21.66 25.70
C LEU A 14 1.22 20.54 24.67
N CYS A 15 0.04 20.14 24.18
CA CYS A 15 -0.09 19.72 22.80
C CYS A 15 0.23 20.94 21.94
N THR A 16 1.48 21.39 21.98
CA THR A 16 2.06 22.29 21.01
C THR A 16 2.31 21.45 19.77
N SER A 17 1.23 21.10 19.07
CA SER A 17 1.34 20.94 17.63
C SER A 17 1.74 22.33 17.13
N SER A 18 3.05 22.54 16.96
CA SER A 18 3.55 23.78 16.38
C SER A 18 2.79 23.98 15.07
N LYS A 19 2.42 25.21 14.73
CA LYS A 19 1.68 25.48 13.47
C LYS A 19 2.38 24.91 12.22
N GLN A 20 3.67 24.60 12.34
CA GLN A 20 4.49 23.94 11.33
C GLN A 20 4.25 22.42 11.22
N GLU A 21 3.90 21.73 12.32
CA GLU A 21 3.49 20.31 12.33
C GLU A 21 2.09 20.12 11.72
N PHE A 22 1.18 21.08 11.91
CA PHE A 22 -0.16 21.01 11.31
C PHE A 22 -0.10 21.07 9.77
N GLY A 23 0.71 21.98 9.21
CA GLY A 23 0.88 22.10 7.76
C GLY A 23 1.48 20.86 7.08
N ARG A 24 2.32 20.09 7.79
CA ARG A 24 2.89 18.82 7.27
C ARG A 24 1.81 17.78 7.01
N CYS A 25 0.80 17.72 7.88
CA CYS A 25 -0.34 16.81 7.73
C CYS A 25 -1.46 17.35 6.82
N GLU A 26 -1.34 18.55 6.26
CA GLU A 26 -2.23 19.06 5.20
C GLU A 26 -1.75 18.64 3.80
N THR A 27 -0.51 18.18 3.67
CA THR A 27 0.05 17.75 2.39
C THR A 27 -0.63 16.48 1.86
N LEU A 28 -1.02 16.51 0.59
CA LEU A 28 -1.53 15.34 -0.12
C LEU A 28 -0.38 14.54 -0.72
N ILE A 29 -0.52 13.22 -0.69
CA ILE A 29 0.34 12.30 -1.41
C ILE A 29 -0.14 12.28 -2.86
N GLN A 30 0.77 12.51 -3.79
CA GLN A 30 0.51 12.46 -5.23
C GLN A 30 1.53 11.52 -5.88
N CYS A 31 1.04 10.45 -6.51
CA CYS A 31 1.88 9.50 -7.23
C CYS A 31 1.10 8.91 -8.42
N GLY A 32 1.54 9.21 -9.63
CA GLY A 32 0.77 8.88 -10.85
C GLY A 32 -0.66 9.42 -10.78
N ASN A 33 -1.65 8.53 -10.94
CA ASN A 33 -3.08 8.87 -10.86
C ASN A 33 -3.68 8.64 -9.46
N ILE A 34 -2.85 8.46 -8.43
CA ILE A 34 -3.29 8.22 -7.06
C ILE A 34 -3.03 9.47 -6.23
N THR A 35 -4.11 10.04 -5.71
CA THR A 35 -4.09 11.07 -4.67
C THR A 35 -4.54 10.46 -3.35
N ALA A 36 -3.73 10.60 -2.30
CA ALA A 36 -4.06 10.11 -0.97
C ALA A 36 -3.84 11.16 0.12
N SER A 37 -4.64 11.05 1.18
CA SER A 37 -4.55 11.84 2.40
C SER A 37 -4.55 10.90 3.60
N PHE A 38 -4.81 11.42 4.80
CA PHE A 38 -5.19 10.60 5.94
C PHE A 38 -6.29 9.59 5.53
N PRO A 39 -6.19 8.30 5.92
CA PRO A 39 -5.25 7.72 6.89
C PRO A 39 -3.89 7.27 6.33
N SER A 40 -3.61 7.46 5.04
CA SER A 40 -2.34 7.11 4.43
C SER A 40 -1.22 8.14 4.69
N TRP A 41 0.02 7.68 4.63
CA TRP A 41 1.23 8.52 4.68
C TRP A 41 2.27 8.02 3.68
N GLY A 42 3.35 8.77 3.48
CA GLY A 42 4.41 8.43 2.51
C GLY A 42 4.77 9.59 1.59
N GLY A 43 5.84 9.44 0.82
CA GLY A 43 6.39 10.51 -0.01
C GLY A 43 6.74 11.75 0.83
N ASN A 44 6.10 12.88 0.54
CA ASN A 44 6.30 14.14 1.27
C ASN A 44 5.46 14.27 2.55
N ARG A 45 4.58 13.30 2.83
CA ARG A 45 3.71 13.31 4.01
C ARG A 45 4.33 12.49 5.13
N ASP A 46 4.60 13.15 6.26
CA ASP A 46 5.25 12.55 7.43
C ASP A 46 4.51 11.33 7.99
N LYS A 47 5.27 10.37 8.53
CA LYS A 47 4.73 9.15 9.15
C LYS A 47 3.76 9.40 10.30
N LEU A 48 3.92 10.54 10.98
CA LEU A 48 3.06 10.96 12.09
C LEU A 48 1.64 11.35 11.61
N CYS A 49 1.47 11.59 10.30
CA CYS A 49 0.23 12.06 9.70
C CYS A 49 -0.65 10.94 9.14
N GLY A 50 -0.35 9.67 9.42
CA GLY A 50 -1.10 8.51 8.94
C GLY A 50 -0.93 7.29 9.81
N TYR A 51 -1.54 6.18 9.39
CA TYR A 51 -1.47 4.91 10.11
C TYR A 51 -0.19 4.15 9.74
N PRO A 52 0.59 3.59 10.68
CA PRO A 52 1.87 2.93 10.37
C PRO A 52 1.77 1.86 9.28
N SER A 53 0.68 1.11 9.24
CA SER A 53 0.41 0.05 8.24
C SER A 53 -0.12 0.55 6.89
N LEU A 54 -0.25 1.87 6.70
CA LEU A 54 -0.76 2.50 5.47
C LEU A 54 0.28 3.44 4.84
N GLU A 55 1.55 3.01 4.88
CA GLU A 55 2.63 3.63 4.13
C GLU A 55 2.44 3.39 2.63
N LEU A 56 2.39 4.47 1.85
CA LEU A 56 2.39 4.42 0.40
C LEU A 56 3.81 4.64 -0.12
N HIS A 57 4.29 3.71 -0.92
CA HIS A 57 5.51 3.83 -1.68
C HIS A 57 5.19 4.30 -3.10
N CYS A 58 5.98 5.25 -3.61
CA CYS A 58 5.86 5.75 -4.96
C CYS A 58 7.12 5.42 -5.74
N ASN A 59 6.99 4.63 -6.81
CA ASN A 59 8.08 4.38 -7.75
C ASN A 59 7.63 4.80 -9.15
N LYS A 60 8.17 5.94 -9.61
CA LYS A 60 7.71 6.65 -10.82
C LYS A 60 6.21 6.98 -10.69
N ASP A 61 5.35 6.38 -11.51
CA ASP A 61 3.90 6.57 -11.51
C ASP A 61 3.14 5.39 -10.88
N ILE A 62 3.85 4.49 -10.19
CA ILE A 62 3.28 3.31 -9.57
C ILE A 62 3.27 3.49 -8.06
N THR A 63 2.06 3.56 -7.51
CA THR A 63 1.82 3.54 -6.06
C THR A 63 1.68 2.10 -5.57
N SER A 64 2.45 1.74 -4.54
CA SER A 64 2.34 0.46 -3.84
C SER A 64 2.26 0.65 -2.32
N LEU A 65 1.85 -0.41 -1.63
CA LEU A 65 1.89 -0.51 -0.18
C LEU A 65 2.08 -1.98 0.21
N SER A 66 2.55 -2.21 1.43
CA SER A 66 2.80 -3.56 1.96
C SER A 66 1.80 -3.91 3.06
N ILE A 67 1.15 -5.06 2.95
CA ILE A 67 0.27 -5.61 4.00
C ILE A 67 0.71 -7.04 4.28
N SER A 68 1.04 -7.33 5.55
CA SER A 68 1.45 -8.68 5.98
C SER A 68 2.56 -9.26 5.11
N ASP A 69 3.61 -8.47 4.87
CA ASP A 69 4.78 -8.80 4.04
C ASP A 69 4.50 -9.06 2.54
N GLN A 70 3.27 -8.81 2.09
CA GLN A 70 2.90 -8.85 0.68
C GLN A 70 2.80 -7.44 0.10
N GLU A 71 3.49 -7.21 -1.02
CA GLU A 71 3.36 -5.96 -1.76
C GLU A 71 2.10 -5.96 -2.62
N PHE A 72 1.38 -4.84 -2.58
CA PHE A 72 0.20 -4.56 -3.38
C PHE A 72 0.39 -3.27 -4.16
N ARG A 73 0.02 -3.29 -5.44
CA ARG A 73 -0.20 -2.08 -6.23
C ARG A 73 -1.53 -1.46 -5.85
N VAL A 74 -1.54 -0.15 -5.58
CA VAL A 74 -2.76 0.61 -5.36
C VAL A 74 -3.35 1.00 -6.72
N LEU A 75 -4.56 0.52 -6.99
CA LEU A 75 -5.29 0.82 -8.23
C LEU A 75 -6.20 2.04 -8.08
N HIS A 76 -6.78 2.22 -6.89
CA HIS A 76 -7.72 3.30 -6.62
C HIS A 76 -7.85 3.54 -5.11
N ILE A 77 -8.01 4.80 -4.72
CA ILE A 77 -8.34 5.21 -3.35
C ILE A 77 -9.61 6.06 -3.43
N ASN A 78 -10.63 5.66 -2.67
CA ASN A 78 -11.83 6.46 -2.49
C ASN A 78 -11.85 6.99 -1.05
N GLN A 79 -11.51 8.27 -0.89
CA GLN A 79 -11.40 8.90 0.43
C GLN A 79 -12.77 9.03 1.12
N SER A 80 -13.85 9.28 0.38
CA SER A 80 -15.20 9.43 0.94
C SER A 80 -15.71 8.15 1.61
N SER A 81 -15.32 6.99 1.08
CA SER A 81 -15.72 5.68 1.63
C SER A 81 -14.59 4.98 2.40
N ASN A 82 -13.44 5.63 2.55
CA ASN A 82 -12.22 5.04 3.13
C ASN A 82 -11.89 3.66 2.53
N SER A 83 -12.07 3.50 1.22
CA SER A 83 -11.88 2.23 0.53
C SER A 83 -10.70 2.27 -0.44
N LEU A 84 -10.03 1.12 -0.55
CA LEU A 84 -8.83 0.93 -1.35
C LEU A 84 -9.11 -0.21 -2.33
N ARG A 85 -8.71 -0.04 -3.59
CA ARG A 85 -8.65 -1.14 -4.57
C ARG A 85 -7.19 -1.51 -4.79
N LEU A 86 -6.86 -2.75 -4.48
CA LEU A 86 -5.50 -3.27 -4.52
C LEU A 86 -5.37 -4.38 -5.57
N ALA A 87 -4.17 -4.51 -6.16
CA ALA A 87 -3.78 -5.65 -6.97
C ALA A 87 -2.47 -6.21 -6.44
N ARG A 88 -2.37 -7.54 -6.32
CA ARG A 88 -1.11 -8.17 -5.94
C ARG A 88 -0.07 -8.00 -7.05
N THR A 89 1.17 -7.73 -6.67
CA THR A 89 2.26 -7.51 -7.64
C THR A 89 2.83 -8.81 -8.20
N ASP A 90 2.70 -9.91 -7.46
CA ASP A 90 3.13 -11.27 -7.86
C ASP A 90 2.24 -11.93 -8.92
N HIS A 91 1.05 -11.38 -9.17
CA HIS A 91 0.13 -11.80 -10.24
C HIS A 91 0.50 -11.19 -11.61
N LYS A 92 1.69 -10.62 -11.76
CA LYS A 92 2.15 -10.00 -12.99
C LYS A 92 2.91 -11.02 -13.85
N GLY A 93 2.23 -11.57 -14.86
CA GLY A 93 2.84 -12.46 -15.86
C GLY A 93 2.10 -13.79 -16.00
N SER A 94 2.84 -14.84 -16.37
CA SER A 94 2.29 -16.19 -16.46
C SER A 94 2.07 -16.77 -15.05
N PHE A 95 0.88 -17.32 -14.79
CA PHE A 95 0.59 -18.07 -13.56
C PHE A 95 1.59 -19.21 -13.30
N CYS A 96 2.25 -19.72 -14.34
CA CYS A 96 3.25 -20.76 -14.23
C CYS A 96 4.60 -20.33 -13.68
N SER A 97 4.86 -19.02 -13.67
CA SER A 97 6.12 -18.44 -13.17
C SER A 97 5.92 -17.64 -11.89
N SER A 98 4.67 -17.47 -11.45
CA SER A 98 4.32 -16.75 -10.23
C SER A 98 4.41 -17.67 -9.01
N ASN A 99 4.93 -17.14 -7.92
CA ASN A 99 4.89 -17.79 -6.61
C ASN A 99 3.77 -17.17 -5.77
N PHE A 100 2.74 -17.94 -5.48
CA PHE A 100 1.55 -17.46 -4.76
C PHE A 100 1.66 -17.77 -3.27
N THR A 101 1.69 -16.72 -2.46
CA THR A 101 1.60 -16.82 -1.00
C THR A 101 0.17 -16.52 -0.54
N ASN A 102 -0.24 -17.16 0.56
CA ASN A 102 -1.47 -16.76 1.24
C ASN A 102 -1.22 -15.46 2.01
N THR A 103 -2.06 -14.45 1.79
CA THR A 103 -1.98 -13.19 2.51
C THR A 103 -3.23 -12.99 3.34
N THR A 104 -3.06 -12.75 4.64
CA THR A 104 -4.15 -12.42 5.55
C THR A 104 -4.18 -10.90 5.75
N LEU A 105 -5.34 -10.30 5.50
CA LEU A 105 -5.56 -8.88 5.79
C LEU A 105 -5.86 -8.69 7.28
N PRO A 106 -5.16 -7.79 8.01
CA PRO A 106 -5.45 -7.49 9.40
C PRO A 106 -6.91 -7.01 9.58
N PRO A 107 -7.78 -7.77 10.29
CA PRO A 107 -9.22 -7.50 10.32
C PRO A 107 -9.59 -6.21 11.07
N LYS A 108 -8.68 -5.68 11.90
CA LYS A 108 -8.86 -4.40 12.59
C LYS A 108 -8.70 -3.18 11.67
N LEU A 109 -8.00 -3.35 10.55
CA LEU A 109 -7.66 -2.25 9.62
C LEU A 109 -8.38 -2.38 8.29
N PHE A 110 -8.58 -3.61 7.83
CA PHE A 110 -9.16 -3.88 6.52
C PHE A 110 -10.40 -4.75 6.65
N LYS A 111 -11.42 -4.37 5.88
CA LYS A 111 -12.61 -5.17 5.65
C LYS A 111 -12.78 -5.37 4.15
N LEU A 112 -12.98 -6.61 3.73
CA LEU A 112 -13.29 -6.90 2.33
C LEU A 112 -14.61 -6.23 1.95
N SER A 113 -14.64 -5.62 0.76
CA SER A 113 -15.86 -5.04 0.21
C SER A 113 -16.97 -6.10 0.11
N PRO A 114 -18.25 -5.76 0.34
CA PRO A 114 -19.37 -6.67 0.08
C PRO A 114 -19.40 -7.20 -1.37
N THR A 115 -18.80 -6.45 -2.30
CA THR A 115 -18.70 -6.82 -3.72
C THR A 115 -17.50 -7.71 -4.03
N TYR A 116 -16.64 -8.00 -3.05
CA TYR A 116 -15.48 -8.87 -3.23
C TYR A 116 -15.94 -10.30 -3.56
N LYS A 117 -15.31 -10.90 -4.57
CA LYS A 117 -15.59 -12.27 -5.00
C LYS A 117 -14.29 -13.06 -5.04
N SER A 118 -14.29 -14.21 -4.39
CA SER A 118 -13.22 -15.19 -4.52
C SER A 118 -13.34 -15.89 -5.87
N PHE A 119 -12.21 -16.09 -6.54
CA PHE A 119 -12.14 -16.86 -7.78
C PHE A 119 -10.96 -17.83 -7.68
N THR A 120 -11.14 -19.03 -8.22
CA THR A 120 -10.09 -20.06 -8.31
C THR A 120 -9.67 -20.17 -9.76
N VAL A 121 -8.37 -20.01 -10.03
CA VAL A 121 -7.80 -20.18 -11.37
C VAL A 121 -7.06 -21.52 -11.42
N VAL A 122 -7.43 -22.36 -12.39
CA VAL A 122 -6.72 -23.61 -12.70
C VAL A 122 -5.96 -23.39 -14.00
N TYR A 123 -4.68 -23.70 -14.01
CA TYR A 123 -3.80 -23.48 -15.16
C TYR A 123 -2.91 -24.70 -15.40
N ASN A 124 -2.70 -25.06 -16.67
CA ASN A 124 -1.82 -26.15 -17.06
C ASN A 124 -0.44 -25.59 -17.44
N CYS A 125 0.52 -25.73 -16.53
CA CYS A 125 1.90 -25.38 -16.85
C CYS A 125 2.58 -26.48 -17.62
N ASN A 126 3.16 -26.11 -18.75
CA ASN A 126 4.17 -26.96 -19.37
C ASN A 126 5.49 -26.78 -18.61
N PRO A 127 6.05 -27.82 -17.97
CA PRO A 127 7.32 -27.71 -17.25
C PRO A 127 8.51 -27.45 -18.18
N PHE A 128 8.34 -27.70 -19.48
CA PHE A 128 9.31 -27.35 -20.53
C PHE A 128 8.97 -25.95 -21.05
N GLY A 129 9.50 -24.91 -20.39
CA GLY A 129 9.46 -23.54 -20.88
C GLY A 129 10.30 -23.40 -22.16
N VAL A 130 9.73 -23.75 -23.32
CA VAL A 130 10.41 -23.51 -24.59
C VAL A 130 10.31 -22.02 -24.90
N HIS A 131 11.35 -21.28 -24.51
CA HIS A 131 11.58 -19.92 -24.97
C HIS A 131 12.03 -20.00 -26.43
N PHE A 132 11.10 -19.90 -27.39
CA PHE A 132 11.45 -19.77 -28.81
C PHE A 132 11.99 -18.35 -29.06
N GLN A 133 13.25 -18.11 -28.69
CA GLN A 133 13.99 -16.96 -29.19
C GLN A 133 14.81 -17.43 -30.38
N GLY A 134 14.31 -17.13 -31.58
CA GLY A 134 15.03 -17.27 -32.85
C GLY A 134 15.27 -18.70 -33.32
N MET A 135 14.32 -19.24 -34.09
CA MET A 135 14.72 -20.12 -35.21
C MET A 135 14.80 -19.26 -36.47
N PRO A 136 15.89 -19.33 -37.26
CA PRO A 136 15.91 -18.70 -38.57
C PRO A 136 14.84 -19.36 -39.44
N VAL A 137 14.09 -18.54 -40.18
CA VAL A 137 13.20 -18.99 -41.24
C VAL A 137 14.06 -19.67 -42.30
N GLY A 138 14.17 -20.99 -42.24
CA GLY A 138 14.69 -21.81 -43.32
C GLY A 138 13.57 -22.09 -44.31
N THR A 139 13.65 -21.51 -45.51
CA THR A 139 12.81 -21.91 -46.64
C THR A 139 13.26 -23.29 -47.13
N ALA A 140 12.33 -24.23 -47.23
CA ALA A 140 12.56 -25.50 -47.92
C ALA A 140 12.46 -25.30 -49.44
N TYR A 141 13.39 -25.91 -50.18
CA TYR A 141 13.23 -26.23 -51.60
C TYR A 141 12.42 -27.51 -51.76
#